data_AF-A0AAW0QMB6-F1
#
_entry.id   AF-A0AAW0QMB6-F1
#
_cell.length_a   1.000
_cell.length_b   1.000
_cell.length_c   1.000
_cell.angle_alpha   90.00
_cell.angle_beta   90.00
_cell.angle_gamma   90.00
#
_symmetry.space_group_name_H-M   'P 1'
#
loop_
_entity.id
_entity.type
_entity.pdbx_description
1 polymer ?
#
loop_
_entity_poly.entity_id
_entity_poly.type
_entity_poly.pdbx_seq_one_letter_code
_entity_poly.pdbx_strand_id
1 'polypeptide(L)'
;MTFSKRMIETNSSGINSGISNSCLSLKPLKVEVINNIKGSQPFVYITGVDQVGATKFLTRSGTWFYPVVAEDAGFSPIDQALISIPIAEQPNVFAVTIQDCVVSGRIWISLGQLPFHVAASDGGSPYLIPPSVLDSTNTSNTVDWGFVELTHTDRDGLYANLSFVDFVGLILSLTLTLEQGDAQKVIGLASDGVYSVCEQLRQQSRLDGLRWDQLCVTAPSGRPLRVLSPNLYESVHPGATQGYYAPYVNQNNLLGPDKVVSLVESSDLFRKGVFVLVKLYLGDLLAQFLFF
;
A
#
# COMPACT_ATOMS: atom_id res chain seq x y z
N MET A 1 -24.98 14.35 10.16
CA MET A 1 -24.76 13.70 8.84
C MET A 1 -23.71 12.62 9.05
N THR A 2 -24.15 11.37 9.07
CA THR A 2 -23.31 10.21 9.32
C THR A 2 -22.70 9.76 8.00
N PHE A 3 -21.38 9.88 7.85
CA PHE A 3 -20.67 9.29 6.72
C PHE A 3 -20.47 7.80 7.01
N SER A 4 -21.42 6.98 6.57
CA SER A 4 -21.23 5.54 6.51
C SER A 4 -20.34 5.23 5.31
N LYS A 5 -19.19 4.59 5.56
CA LYS A 5 -18.34 3.99 4.53
C LYS A 5 -19.17 2.89 3.89
N ARG A 6 -19.82 3.17 2.75
CA ARG A 6 -20.47 2.13 1.95
C ARG A 6 -19.38 1.13 1.56
N MET A 7 -19.41 -0.04 2.19
CA MET A 7 -18.92 -1.26 1.56
C MET A 7 -19.59 -1.36 0.20
N ILE A 8 -18.83 -1.83 -0.78
CA ILE A 8 -19.38 -2.23 -2.06
C ILE A 8 -20.33 -3.40 -1.75
N GLU A 9 -21.62 -3.10 -1.60
CA GLU A 9 -22.68 -4.11 -1.71
C GLU A 9 -22.65 -4.61 -3.16
N THR A 10 -22.08 -5.79 -3.36
CA THR A 10 -22.33 -6.54 -4.59
C THR A 10 -23.80 -6.92 -4.59
N ASN A 11 -24.60 -6.19 -5.37
CA ASN A 11 -25.98 -6.57 -5.65
C ASN A 11 -26.01 -8.02 -6.15
N SER A 12 -26.55 -8.91 -5.31
CA SER A 12 -26.83 -10.29 -5.63
C SER A 12 -28.04 -10.34 -6.55
N SER A 13 -27.82 -10.10 -7.85
CA SER A 13 -28.82 -10.32 -8.89
C SER A 13 -28.15 -10.71 -10.20
N GLY A 14 -27.76 -11.98 -10.29
CA GLY A 14 -27.74 -12.70 -11.56
C GLY A 14 -26.63 -12.37 -12.56
N ILE A 15 -25.36 -12.54 -12.18
CA ILE A 15 -24.34 -13.11 -13.10
C ILE A 15 -23.44 -14.03 -12.26
N ASN A 16 -23.61 -15.34 -12.41
CA ASN A 16 -22.61 -16.33 -12.01
C ASN A 16 -21.36 -16.13 -12.87
N SER A 17 -20.50 -15.19 -12.49
CA SER A 17 -19.12 -15.14 -12.94
C SER A 17 -18.27 -15.40 -11.72
N GLY A 18 -18.07 -16.70 -11.44
CA GLY A 18 -17.15 -17.13 -10.42
C GLY A 18 -15.78 -16.56 -10.72
N ILE A 19 -15.36 -15.57 -9.93
CA ILE A 19 -13.94 -15.24 -9.79
C ILE A 19 -13.35 -16.39 -8.98
N SER A 20 -13.05 -17.51 -9.65
CA SER A 20 -12.22 -18.53 -9.01
C SER A 20 -10.81 -17.95 -8.92
N ASN A 21 -10.42 -17.49 -7.74
CA ASN A 21 -9.02 -17.28 -7.38
C ASN A 21 -8.34 -18.65 -7.22
N SER A 22 -8.35 -19.45 -8.29
CA SER A 22 -7.72 -20.75 -8.33
C SER A 22 -6.23 -20.57 -7.98
N CYS A 23 -5.67 -21.44 -7.15
CA CYS A 23 -4.23 -21.43 -6.84
C CYS A 23 -3.56 -22.72 -7.33
N LEU A 24 -4.29 -23.50 -8.14
CA LEU A 24 -3.95 -24.89 -8.45
C LEU A 24 -2.76 -25.03 -9.41
N SER A 25 -2.45 -23.97 -10.16
CA SER A 25 -1.35 -23.94 -11.14
C SER A 25 -0.38 -22.79 -10.92
N LEU A 26 -0.42 -22.16 -9.74
CA LEU A 26 0.38 -20.99 -9.42
C LEU A 26 1.86 -21.37 -9.28
N LYS A 27 2.72 -20.62 -9.96
CA LYS A 27 4.17 -20.73 -9.73
C LYS A 27 4.52 -20.13 -8.36
N PRO A 28 5.33 -20.81 -7.54
CA PRO A 28 5.70 -20.30 -6.23
C PRO A 28 6.42 -18.95 -6.35
N LEU A 29 6.04 -18.01 -5.50
CA LEU A 29 6.65 -16.68 -5.45
C LEU A 29 7.82 -16.69 -4.46
N LYS A 30 9.03 -16.45 -4.94
CA LYS A 30 10.18 -16.18 -4.08
C LYS A 30 10.16 -14.72 -3.67
N VAL A 31 10.24 -14.48 -2.36
CA VAL A 31 10.32 -13.15 -1.78
C VAL A 31 11.63 -13.04 -1.02
N GLU A 32 12.40 -11.99 -1.31
CA GLU A 32 13.61 -11.63 -0.59
C GLU A 32 13.46 -10.20 -0.07
N VAL A 33 13.73 -10.01 1.23
CA VAL A 33 13.80 -8.70 1.87
C VAL A 33 15.21 -8.48 2.34
N ILE A 34 15.88 -7.47 1.77
CA ILE A 34 17.30 -7.17 2.02
C ILE A 34 17.40 -5.93 2.90
N ASN A 35 18.05 -6.07 4.06
CA ASN A 35 18.33 -4.99 4.97
C ASN A 35 19.61 -4.25 4.54
N ASN A 36 19.44 -3.06 3.97
CA ASN A 36 20.53 -2.13 3.66
C ASN A 36 20.65 -0.98 4.67
N ILE A 37 19.94 -1.05 5.79
CA ILE A 37 19.92 -0.02 6.84
C ILE A 37 20.98 -0.37 7.88
N LYS A 38 22.08 0.39 7.91
CA LYS A 38 23.20 0.14 8.81
C LYS A 38 22.81 0.26 10.28
N GLY A 39 23.27 -0.66 11.12
CA GLY A 39 23.04 -0.65 12.57
C GLY A 39 21.58 -0.79 12.98
N SER A 40 20.75 -1.37 12.10
CA SER A 40 19.32 -1.55 12.31
C SER A 40 18.93 -3.02 12.10
N GLN A 41 17.96 -3.49 12.88
CA GLN A 41 17.36 -4.82 12.76
C GLN A 41 15.87 -4.68 12.46
N PRO A 42 15.48 -4.53 11.18
CA PRO A 42 14.09 -4.32 10.82
C PRO A 42 13.27 -5.60 11.06
N PHE A 43 11.97 -5.41 11.33
CA PHE A 43 10.97 -6.46 11.34
C PHE A 43 10.22 -6.48 10.01
N VAL A 44 10.01 -7.68 9.48
CA VAL A 44 9.16 -7.98 8.33
C VAL A 44 7.89 -8.65 8.80
N TYR A 45 6.79 -8.28 8.14
CA TYR A 45 5.49 -8.96 8.25
C TYR A 45 4.96 -9.15 6.83
N ILE A 46 4.38 -10.31 6.52
CA ILE A 46 3.75 -10.54 5.22
C ILE A 46 2.30 -10.94 5.46
N THR A 47 1.38 -10.13 4.96
CA THR A 47 -0.06 -10.33 5.11
C THR A 47 -0.73 -10.56 3.77
N GLY A 48 -1.90 -11.16 3.79
CA GLY A 48 -2.85 -11.15 2.69
C GLY A 48 -4.21 -11.64 3.15
N VAL A 49 -5.11 -11.82 2.20
CA VAL A 49 -6.38 -12.50 2.43
C VAL A 49 -6.45 -13.79 1.63
N ASP A 50 -7.23 -14.75 2.12
CA ASP A 50 -7.59 -15.94 1.36
C ASP A 50 -8.81 -15.72 0.46
N GLN A 51 -9.31 -16.80 -0.15
CA GLN A 51 -10.43 -16.76 -1.09
C GLN A 51 -11.77 -16.35 -0.46
N VAL A 52 -11.92 -16.47 0.87
CA VAL A 52 -13.12 -16.07 1.60
C VAL A 52 -12.94 -14.72 2.32
N GLY A 53 -11.81 -14.05 2.09
CA GLY A 53 -11.50 -12.74 2.67
C GLY A 53 -10.91 -12.81 4.09
N ALA A 54 -10.58 -14.00 4.59
CA ALA A 54 -9.97 -14.14 5.91
C ALA A 54 -8.50 -13.72 5.87
N THR A 55 -8.11 -12.93 6.86
CA THR A 55 -6.73 -12.45 7.01
C THR A 55 -5.78 -13.59 7.32
N LYS A 56 -4.61 -13.58 6.69
CA LYS A 56 -3.51 -14.50 6.95
C LYS A 56 -2.18 -13.79 7.01
N PHE A 57 -1.27 -14.31 7.83
CA PHE A 57 0.11 -13.86 7.96
C PHE A 57 1.07 -14.98 7.57
N LEU A 58 2.12 -14.67 6.82
CA LEU A 58 3.18 -15.64 6.57
C LEU A 58 4.12 -15.66 7.78
N THR A 59 4.30 -16.83 8.37
CA THR A 59 5.25 -17.02 9.47
C THR A 59 6.68 -17.07 8.95
N ARG A 60 7.66 -17.00 9.87
CA ARG A 60 9.08 -17.19 9.54
C ARG A 60 9.39 -18.52 8.85
N SER A 61 8.62 -19.58 9.12
CA SER A 61 8.78 -20.88 8.47
C SER A 61 8.17 -20.97 7.07
N GLY A 62 7.51 -19.91 6.59
CA GLY A 62 6.83 -19.89 5.30
C GLY A 62 5.44 -20.55 5.30
N THR A 63 4.85 -20.76 6.48
CA THR A 63 3.48 -21.28 6.63
C THR A 63 2.50 -20.13 6.87
N TRP A 64 1.24 -20.29 6.44
CA TRP A 64 0.20 -19.30 6.74
C TRP A 64 -0.36 -19.50 8.15
N PHE A 65 -0.33 -18.43 8.93
CA PHE A 65 -1.01 -18.29 10.21
C PHE A 65 -2.31 -17.50 10.03
N TYR A 66 -3.41 -18.04 10.56
CA TYR A 66 -4.73 -17.42 10.54
C TYR A 66 -5.08 -16.92 11.94
N PRO A 67 -5.04 -15.60 12.19
CA PRO A 67 -5.47 -15.03 13.47
C PRO A 67 -6.97 -15.24 13.69
N VAL A 68 -7.35 -15.40 14.95
CA VAL A 68 -8.75 -15.51 15.38
C VAL A 68 -9.17 -14.26 16.14
N VAL A 69 -10.45 -13.92 16.07
CA VAL A 69 -11.06 -12.88 16.89
C VAL A 69 -11.55 -13.56 18.17
N ALA A 70 -11.12 -13.08 19.33
CA ALA A 70 -11.58 -13.60 20.61
C ALA A 70 -13.10 -13.40 20.76
N GLU A 71 -13.76 -14.34 21.42
CA GLU A 71 -15.19 -14.24 21.73
C GLU A 71 -15.49 -12.93 22.49
N ASP A 72 -16.59 -12.27 22.12
CA ASP A 72 -17.05 -10.98 22.68
C ASP A 72 -16.08 -9.79 22.55
N ALA A 73 -14.99 -9.92 21.79
CA ALA A 73 -14.07 -8.82 21.51
C ALA A 73 -14.45 -8.05 20.24
N GLY A 74 -14.47 -6.72 20.30
CA GLY A 74 -14.62 -5.88 19.10
C GLY A 74 -13.44 -6.02 18.13
N PHE A 75 -12.23 -6.23 18.66
CA PHE A 75 -11.03 -6.58 17.93
C PHE A 75 -10.05 -7.32 18.86
N SER A 76 -9.12 -8.07 18.29
CA SER A 76 -8.12 -8.86 19.03
C SER A 76 -6.71 -8.56 18.54
N PRO A 77 -5.73 -8.34 19.44
CA PRO A 77 -4.33 -8.18 19.06
C PRO A 77 -3.75 -9.49 18.54
N ILE A 78 -2.79 -9.39 17.63
CA ILE A 78 -2.07 -10.54 17.09
C ILE A 78 -0.71 -10.65 17.77
N ASP A 79 -0.39 -11.85 18.27
CA ASP A 79 0.88 -12.13 18.93
C ASP A 79 2.07 -11.92 17.98
N GLN A 80 2.93 -10.98 18.35
CA GLN A 80 4.14 -10.63 17.59
C GLN A 80 5.10 -11.82 17.46
N ALA A 81 5.14 -12.75 18.42
CA ALA A 81 6.00 -13.92 18.35
C ALA A 81 5.65 -14.85 17.18
N LEU A 82 4.42 -14.78 16.67
CA LEU A 82 3.95 -15.59 15.54
C LEU A 82 4.21 -14.93 14.19
N ILE A 83 4.10 -13.60 14.12
CA ILE A 83 4.03 -12.86 12.86
C ILE A 83 5.25 -11.98 12.56
N SER A 84 6.06 -11.63 13.57
CA SER A 84 7.21 -10.74 13.39
C SER A 84 8.44 -11.52 12.93
N ILE A 85 9.07 -11.05 11.85
CA ILE A 85 10.24 -11.70 11.26
C ILE A 85 11.42 -10.70 11.31
N PRO A 86 12.29 -10.74 12.33
CA PRO A 86 13.45 -9.87 12.39
C PRO A 86 14.49 -10.27 11.32
N ILE A 87 15.00 -9.28 10.58
CA ILE A 87 16.16 -9.45 9.70
C ILE A 87 17.42 -9.14 10.52
N ALA A 88 18.28 -10.14 10.66
CA ALA A 88 19.55 -9.99 11.35
C ALA A 88 20.49 -9.03 10.60
N GLU A 89 21.55 -8.57 11.25
CA GLU A 89 22.61 -7.83 10.57
C GLU A 89 23.38 -8.73 9.59
N GLN A 90 23.53 -10.02 9.92
CA GLN A 90 24.15 -11.04 9.09
C GLN A 90 23.48 -12.41 9.30
N PRO A 91 22.98 -13.07 8.24
CA PRO A 91 22.80 -12.51 6.90
C PRO A 91 21.78 -11.36 6.93
N ASN A 92 22.03 -10.31 6.16
CA ASN A 92 21.14 -9.14 6.07
C ASN A 92 19.94 -9.37 5.14
N VAL A 93 19.51 -10.62 4.98
CA VAL A 93 18.43 -11.00 4.07
C VAL A 93 17.49 -11.98 4.74
N PHE A 94 16.20 -11.74 4.57
CA PHE A 94 15.15 -12.72 4.80
C PHE A 94 14.64 -13.21 3.44
N ALA A 95 14.58 -14.52 3.24
CA ALA A 95 14.08 -15.14 2.03
C ALA A 95 13.01 -16.18 2.36
N VAL A 96 11.93 -16.19 1.60
CA VAL A 96 10.83 -17.16 1.74
C VAL A 96 10.23 -17.48 0.39
N THR A 97 9.74 -18.72 0.23
CA THR A 97 8.98 -19.12 -0.96
C THR A 97 7.52 -19.28 -0.57
N ILE A 98 6.65 -18.48 -1.18
CA ILE A 98 5.20 -18.52 -1.01
C ILE A 98 4.63 -19.47 -2.04
N GLN A 99 3.96 -20.53 -1.59
CA GLN A 99 3.39 -21.58 -2.45
C GLN A 99 1.95 -21.25 -2.91
N ASP A 100 1.23 -20.45 -2.13
CA ASP A 100 -0.20 -20.15 -2.37
C ASP A 100 -0.42 -18.76 -2.98
N CYS A 101 -1.65 -18.49 -3.42
CA CYS A 101 -2.04 -17.15 -3.81
C CYS A 101 -1.94 -16.17 -2.63
N VAL A 102 -1.63 -14.93 -2.97
CA VAL A 102 -1.71 -13.79 -2.07
C VAL A 102 -2.61 -12.76 -2.73
N VAL A 103 -3.75 -12.45 -2.10
CA VAL A 103 -4.64 -11.38 -2.58
C VAL A 103 -4.63 -10.26 -1.55
N SER A 104 -4.68 -9.01 -2.03
CA SER A 104 -4.64 -7.80 -1.17
C SER A 104 -3.49 -7.87 -0.15
N GLY A 105 -2.33 -8.34 -0.62
CA GLY A 105 -1.19 -8.62 0.22
C GLY A 105 -0.37 -7.38 0.52
N ARG A 106 0.35 -7.42 1.65
CA ARG A 106 1.34 -6.42 2.01
C ARG A 106 2.57 -7.08 2.60
N ILE A 107 3.75 -6.63 2.18
CA ILE A 107 5.02 -6.87 2.87
C ILE A 107 5.34 -5.60 3.64
N TRP A 108 5.22 -5.65 4.96
CA TRP A 108 5.49 -4.54 5.86
C TRP A 108 6.92 -4.62 6.37
N ILE A 109 7.62 -3.48 6.41
CA ILE A 109 8.98 -3.37 6.93
C ILE A 109 9.00 -2.24 7.96
N SER A 110 9.63 -2.48 9.11
CA SER A 110 9.59 -1.56 10.25
C SER A 110 10.85 -1.57 11.10
N LEU A 111 11.22 -0.43 11.66
CA LEU A 111 12.30 -0.25 12.63
C LEU A 111 11.75 -0.26 14.07
N GLY A 112 11.13 -1.38 14.43
CA GLY A 112 10.37 -1.60 15.66
C GLY A 112 9.18 -2.51 15.39
N GLN A 113 8.58 -3.11 16.41
CA GLN A 113 7.42 -3.96 16.20
C GLN A 113 6.17 -3.15 15.83
N LEU A 114 5.35 -3.68 14.93
CA LEU A 114 4.08 -3.07 14.54
C LEU A 114 2.88 -3.81 15.18
N PRO A 115 1.95 -3.09 15.82
CA PRO A 115 0.76 -3.69 16.41
C PRO A 115 -0.25 -4.04 15.32
N PHE A 116 -0.51 -5.34 15.13
CA PHE A 116 -1.57 -5.81 14.26
C PHE A 116 -2.74 -6.32 15.08
N HIS A 117 -3.95 -6.08 14.58
CA HIS A 117 -5.18 -6.58 15.18
C HIS A 117 -6.07 -7.20 14.11
N VAL A 118 -7.04 -8.00 14.53
CA VAL A 118 -8.15 -8.45 13.68
C VAL A 118 -9.49 -8.14 14.33
N ALA A 119 -10.50 -7.92 13.50
CA ALA A 119 -11.89 -7.85 13.93
C ALA A 119 -12.75 -8.79 13.07
N ALA A 120 -13.95 -9.11 13.55
CA ALA A 120 -14.87 -9.97 12.84
C ALA A 120 -15.63 -9.16 11.78
N SER A 121 -15.61 -9.64 10.53
CA SER A 121 -16.53 -9.14 9.51
C SER A 121 -17.97 -9.57 9.81
N ASP A 122 -18.95 -9.00 9.13
CA ASP A 122 -20.37 -9.40 9.25
C ASP A 122 -20.59 -10.90 8.95
N GLY A 123 -19.72 -11.50 8.12
CA GLY A 123 -19.69 -12.93 7.81
C GLY A 123 -18.85 -13.78 8.77
N GLY A 124 -18.37 -13.22 9.88
CA GLY A 124 -17.58 -13.91 10.91
C GLY A 124 -16.10 -14.14 10.58
N SER A 125 -15.66 -13.86 9.34
CA SER A 125 -14.26 -14.02 8.95
C SER A 125 -13.39 -12.89 9.54
N PRO A 126 -12.21 -13.20 10.10
CA PRO A 126 -11.28 -12.18 10.62
C PRO A 126 -10.74 -11.27 9.50
N TYR A 127 -10.92 -9.96 9.63
CA TYR A 127 -10.30 -8.96 8.76
C TYR A 127 -9.23 -8.17 9.51
N LEU A 128 -8.19 -7.77 8.78
CA LEU A 128 -7.04 -7.06 9.30
C LEU A 128 -7.42 -5.63 9.71
N ILE A 129 -7.10 -5.27 10.95
CA ILE A 129 -6.95 -3.89 11.38
C ILE A 129 -5.44 -3.60 11.35
N PRO A 130 -4.94 -2.90 10.32
CA PRO A 130 -3.51 -2.66 10.18
C PRO A 130 -3.00 -1.60 11.17
N PRO A 131 -1.67 -1.51 11.36
CA PRO A 131 -1.04 -0.39 12.03
C PRO A 131 -1.44 0.93 11.36
N SER A 132 -1.54 2.00 12.15
CA SER A 132 -1.99 3.31 11.66
C SER A 132 -1.00 4.40 12.02
N VAL A 133 -0.52 5.12 11.01
CA VAL A 133 0.35 6.28 11.23
C VAL A 133 -0.35 7.44 11.97
N LEU A 134 -1.68 7.40 12.09
CA LEU A 134 -2.50 8.40 12.77
C LEU A 134 -2.87 7.98 14.20
N ASP A 135 -2.74 6.70 14.56
CA ASP A 135 -3.17 6.21 15.86
C ASP A 135 -2.09 6.46 16.92
N SER A 136 -2.37 7.40 17.82
CA SER A 136 -1.49 7.74 18.93
C SER A 136 -1.60 6.79 20.13
N THR A 137 -2.56 5.87 20.13
CA THR A 137 -2.85 5.01 21.29
C THR A 137 -2.03 3.73 21.31
N ASN A 138 -1.54 3.26 20.15
CA ASN A 138 -0.84 1.97 20.02
C ASN A 138 0.61 2.09 19.53
N THR A 139 1.23 3.28 19.60
CA THR A 139 2.65 3.55 19.27
C THR A 139 3.09 3.31 17.82
N SER A 140 2.24 2.75 16.95
CA SER A 140 2.59 2.55 15.53
C SER A 140 2.90 3.86 14.80
N ASN A 141 2.39 4.99 15.30
CA ASN A 141 2.70 6.32 14.83
C ASN A 141 4.13 6.79 15.16
N THR A 142 4.86 6.18 16.10
CA THR A 142 6.26 6.54 16.42
C THR A 142 7.29 5.60 15.79
N VAL A 143 6.86 4.44 15.28
CA VAL A 143 7.71 3.48 14.58
C VAL A 143 7.97 3.95 13.15
N ASP A 144 9.20 3.81 12.66
CA ASP A 144 9.53 4.07 11.25
C ASP A 144 9.21 2.83 10.42
N TRP A 145 8.24 2.92 9.49
CA TRP A 145 7.78 1.77 8.71
C TRP A 145 7.25 2.18 7.33
N GLY A 146 7.09 1.17 6.48
CA GLY A 146 6.50 1.27 5.14
C GLY A 146 6.06 -0.12 4.67
N PHE A 147 5.44 -0.21 3.50
CA PHE A 147 5.02 -1.48 2.95
C PHE A 147 5.06 -1.51 1.41
N VAL A 148 5.15 -2.71 0.89
CA VAL A 148 4.94 -3.05 -0.52
C VAL A 148 3.58 -3.73 -0.63
N GLU A 149 2.75 -3.30 -1.56
CA GLU A 149 1.49 -3.97 -1.86
C GLU A 149 1.72 -5.02 -2.94
N LEU A 150 1.01 -6.16 -2.85
CA LEU A 150 1.10 -7.21 -3.85
C LEU A 150 -0.19 -8.02 -3.99
N THR A 151 -0.39 -8.57 -5.19
CA THR A 151 -1.34 -9.64 -5.46
C THR A 151 -0.68 -10.64 -6.40
N HIS A 152 -0.70 -11.92 -6.02
CA HIS A 152 -0.14 -13.05 -6.74
C HIS A 152 -1.20 -14.14 -6.89
N THR A 153 -1.72 -14.33 -8.09
CA THR A 153 -2.74 -15.36 -8.40
C THR A 153 -2.42 -16.06 -9.72
N ASP A 154 -3.07 -17.19 -10.00
CA ASP A 154 -2.82 -17.94 -11.23
C ASP A 154 -3.34 -17.19 -12.48
N ARG A 155 -4.46 -16.49 -12.34
CA ARG A 155 -5.13 -15.73 -13.38
C ARG A 155 -4.34 -14.48 -13.77
N ASP A 156 -3.87 -13.76 -12.76
CA ASP A 156 -3.37 -12.39 -12.91
C ASP A 156 -1.84 -12.31 -12.85
N GLY A 157 -1.17 -13.39 -12.45
CA GLY A 157 0.25 -13.37 -12.15
C GLY A 157 0.53 -12.52 -10.91
N LEU A 158 1.67 -11.82 -10.93
CA LEU A 158 2.11 -10.95 -9.85
C LEU A 158 1.97 -9.48 -10.23
N TYR A 159 1.22 -8.74 -9.41
CA TYR A 159 1.29 -7.28 -9.32
C TYR A 159 1.94 -6.90 -8.00
N ALA A 160 2.85 -5.93 -8.03
CA ALA A 160 3.42 -5.35 -6.82
C ALA A 160 3.80 -3.88 -7.02
N ASN A 161 3.60 -3.06 -5.99
CA ASN A 161 3.87 -1.63 -6.04
C ASN A 161 4.40 -1.10 -4.70
N LEU A 162 5.19 -0.03 -4.80
CA LEU A 162 5.34 0.92 -3.70
C LEU A 162 4.16 1.89 -3.78
N SER A 163 3.60 2.26 -2.63
CA SER A 163 2.48 3.22 -2.57
C SER A 163 2.82 4.34 -1.61
N PHE A 164 2.52 5.58 -2.02
CA PHE A 164 2.61 6.78 -1.19
C PHE A 164 1.23 7.45 -0.99
N VAL A 165 0.16 6.71 -1.29
CA VAL A 165 -1.23 7.18 -1.17
C VAL A 165 -1.59 7.57 0.26
N ASP A 166 -1.01 6.89 1.25
CA ASP A 166 -1.24 7.17 2.67
C ASP A 166 -0.11 8.05 3.25
N PHE A 167 1.15 7.69 3.02
CA PHE A 167 2.30 8.43 3.52
C PHE A 167 3.60 8.01 2.82
N VAL A 168 4.61 8.86 2.89
CA VAL A 168 6.02 8.54 2.62
C VAL A 168 6.71 8.29 3.96
N GLY A 169 7.09 7.03 4.24
CA GLY A 169 7.73 6.63 5.50
C GLY A 169 9.10 6.04 5.28
N LEU A 170 9.33 4.83 5.80
CA LEU A 170 10.57 4.10 5.57
C LEU A 170 10.84 3.97 4.06
N ILE A 171 12.05 4.31 3.64
CA ILE A 171 12.41 4.29 2.22
C ILE A 171 12.60 2.84 1.76
N LEU A 172 11.76 2.43 0.81
CA LEU A 172 11.78 1.09 0.22
C LEU A 172 12.11 1.15 -1.27
N SER A 173 12.67 0.06 -1.77
CA SER A 173 12.83 -0.20 -3.20
C SER A 173 12.28 -1.58 -3.50
N LEU A 174 11.86 -1.80 -4.74
CA LEU A 174 11.28 -3.07 -5.19
C LEU A 174 11.99 -3.52 -6.46
N THR A 175 12.38 -4.79 -6.51
CA THR A 175 12.87 -5.43 -7.74
C THR A 175 12.04 -6.68 -7.98
N LEU A 176 11.50 -6.79 -9.19
CA LEU A 176 10.84 -7.99 -9.70
C LEU A 176 11.77 -8.64 -10.72
N THR A 177 12.20 -9.88 -10.45
CA THR A 177 13.00 -10.68 -11.39
C THR A 177 12.09 -11.70 -12.06
N LEU A 178 12.04 -11.68 -13.38
CA LEU A 178 11.31 -12.63 -14.21
C LEU A 178 12.07 -13.95 -14.32
N GLU A 179 11.37 -15.02 -14.72
CA GLU A 179 11.98 -16.36 -14.84
C GLU A 179 13.16 -16.41 -15.82
N GLN A 180 13.12 -15.57 -16.86
CA GLN A 180 14.16 -15.46 -17.88
C GLN A 180 15.38 -14.65 -17.39
N GLY A 181 15.33 -14.08 -16.19
CA GLY A 181 16.41 -13.30 -15.56
C GLY A 181 16.30 -11.79 -15.74
N ASP A 182 15.38 -11.30 -16.57
CA ASP A 182 15.10 -9.87 -16.70
C ASP A 182 14.56 -9.29 -15.39
N ALA A 183 14.89 -8.02 -15.10
CA ALA A 183 14.48 -7.36 -13.86
C ALA A 183 13.77 -6.02 -14.10
N GLN A 184 12.65 -5.83 -13.42
CA GLN A 184 11.95 -4.56 -13.31
C GLN A 184 12.23 -3.96 -11.94
N LYS A 185 12.47 -2.65 -11.86
CA LYS A 185 12.90 -1.99 -10.63
C LYS A 185 12.09 -0.73 -10.35
N VAL A 186 11.68 -0.58 -9.10
CA VAL A 186 11.21 0.68 -8.51
C VAL A 186 12.29 1.10 -7.50
N ILE A 187 13.04 2.14 -7.83
CA ILE A 187 14.28 2.50 -7.12
C ILE A 187 14.00 3.11 -5.73
N GLY A 188 12.78 3.58 -5.47
CA GLY A 188 12.42 4.26 -4.23
C GLY A 188 12.90 5.72 -4.22
N LEU A 189 12.85 6.35 -3.04
CA LEU A 189 13.38 7.71 -2.83
C LEU A 189 14.87 7.65 -2.42
N ALA A 190 15.53 8.80 -2.49
CA ALA A 190 16.84 8.97 -1.87
C ALA A 190 16.78 8.76 -0.34
N SER A 191 17.91 8.46 0.28
CA SER A 191 18.00 8.19 1.73
C SER A 191 17.54 9.36 2.61
N ASP A 192 17.63 10.58 2.10
CA ASP A 192 17.15 11.82 2.72
C ASP A 192 15.76 12.24 2.22
N GLY A 193 15.06 11.38 1.46
CA GLY A 193 13.81 11.70 0.77
C GLY A 193 12.73 12.27 1.69
N VAL A 194 12.49 11.65 2.85
CA VAL A 194 11.51 12.15 3.83
C VAL A 194 11.86 13.55 4.30
N TYR A 195 13.14 13.80 4.58
CA TYR A 195 13.62 15.13 4.99
C TYR A 195 13.45 16.16 3.87
N SER A 196 13.86 15.82 2.65
CA SER A 196 13.76 16.70 1.48
C SER A 196 12.31 17.08 1.15
N VAL A 197 11.39 16.11 1.18
CA VAL A 197 9.95 16.38 1.00
C VAL A 197 9.44 17.30 2.10
N CYS A 198 9.85 17.09 3.35
CA CYS A 198 9.46 17.98 4.44
C CYS A 198 9.94 19.42 4.29
N GLU A 199 11.19 19.62 3.84
CA GLU A 199 11.69 20.96 3.55
C GLU A 199 10.92 21.63 2.41
N GLN A 200 10.57 20.88 1.36
CA GLN A 200 9.77 21.39 0.26
C GLN A 200 8.34 21.75 0.69
N LEU A 201 7.70 20.93 1.52
CA LEU A 201 6.38 21.25 2.07
C LEU A 201 6.40 22.48 2.98
N ARG A 202 7.46 22.67 3.78
CA ARG A 202 7.67 23.90 4.55
C ARG A 202 7.84 25.13 3.66
N GLN A 203 8.54 24.98 2.53
CA GLN A 203 8.64 26.05 1.54
C GLN A 203 7.27 26.33 0.92
N GLN A 204 6.52 25.30 0.56
CA GLN A 204 5.19 25.44 -0.03
C GLN A 204 4.23 26.16 0.92
N SER A 205 4.20 25.81 2.21
CA SER A 205 3.40 26.54 3.22
C SER A 205 3.72 28.02 3.27
N ARG A 206 4.99 28.42 3.08
CA ARG A 206 5.38 29.83 3.06
C ARG A 206 4.90 30.55 1.79
N LEU A 207 4.69 29.83 0.69
CA LEU A 207 4.28 30.39 -0.59
C LEU A 207 2.77 30.64 -0.64
N ASP A 208 1.96 29.68 -0.19
CA ASP A 208 0.50 29.74 -0.32
C ASP A 208 -0.26 29.90 1.00
N GLY A 209 0.43 29.86 2.14
CA GLY A 209 -0.16 30.01 3.47
C GLY A 209 -0.94 28.79 3.96
N LEU A 210 -0.91 27.68 3.22
CA LEU A 210 -1.54 26.42 3.64
C LEU A 210 -0.62 25.63 4.56
N ARG A 211 -1.19 24.64 5.26
CA ARG A 211 -0.52 23.89 6.32
C ARG A 211 0.23 22.66 5.79
N TRP A 212 0.88 22.77 4.63
CA TRP A 212 1.64 21.67 4.00
C TRP A 212 2.75 21.11 4.90
N ASP A 213 3.41 22.01 5.64
CA ASP A 213 4.42 21.73 6.66
C ASP A 213 3.93 20.76 7.74
N GLN A 214 2.61 20.65 7.95
CA GLN A 214 2.01 19.80 8.98
C GLN A 214 1.72 18.38 8.52
N LEU A 215 1.89 18.12 7.22
CA LEU A 215 1.94 16.75 6.71
C LEU A 215 3.20 16.02 7.22
N CYS A 216 4.23 16.76 7.65
CA CYS A 216 5.44 16.19 8.20
C CYS A 216 5.29 15.76 9.66
N VAL A 217 5.38 14.45 9.89
CA VAL A 217 5.42 13.85 11.22
C VAL A 217 6.88 13.66 11.63
N THR A 218 7.22 14.15 12.83
CA THR A 218 8.57 14.07 13.38
C THR A 218 8.62 13.19 14.62
N ALA A 219 9.75 12.53 14.83
CA ALA A 219 10.06 11.86 16.08
C ALA A 219 10.21 12.90 17.21
N PRO A 220 10.15 12.49 18.50
CA PRO A 220 10.45 13.38 19.62
C PRO A 220 11.83 14.05 19.53
N SER A 221 12.79 13.43 18.83
CA SER A 221 14.12 14.01 18.56
C SER A 221 14.14 15.11 17.51
N GLY A 222 13.00 15.41 16.87
CA GLY A 222 12.88 16.37 15.76
C GLY A 222 13.20 15.81 14.37
N ARG A 223 13.69 14.56 14.29
CA ARG A 223 13.94 13.89 13.00
C ARG A 223 12.62 13.61 12.27
N PRO A 224 12.47 13.92 10.97
CA PRO A 224 11.32 13.49 10.18
C PRO A 224 11.20 11.96 10.19
N LEU A 225 10.01 11.47 10.54
CA LEU A 225 9.65 10.04 10.47
C LEU A 225 8.94 9.73 9.16
N ARG A 226 7.98 10.59 8.77
CA ARG A 226 7.19 10.40 7.56
C ARG A 226 6.49 11.67 7.13
N VAL A 227 5.96 11.64 5.92
CA VAL A 227 5.10 12.68 5.34
C VAL A 227 3.74 12.05 5.05
N LEU A 228 2.68 12.53 5.70
CA LEU A 228 1.31 12.10 5.44
C LEU A 228 0.85 12.60 4.07
N SER A 229 0.00 11.83 3.40
CA SER A 229 -0.68 12.33 2.23
C SER A 229 -1.70 13.42 2.61
N PRO A 230 -2.04 14.34 1.70
CA PRO A 230 -3.02 15.39 1.98
C PRO A 230 -4.39 14.83 2.38
N ASN A 231 -4.85 13.74 1.74
CA ASN A 231 -6.14 13.11 2.10
C ASN A 231 -6.10 12.47 3.49
N LEU A 232 -4.99 11.85 3.88
CA LEU A 232 -4.86 11.24 5.19
C LEU A 232 -4.83 12.30 6.28
N TYR A 233 -4.11 13.41 6.04
CA TYR A 233 -4.11 14.55 6.94
C TYR A 233 -5.50 15.23 7.06
N GLU A 234 -6.21 15.43 5.94
CA GLU A 234 -7.57 15.97 5.91
C GLU A 234 -8.56 15.11 6.74
N SER A 235 -8.37 13.79 6.75
CA SER A 235 -9.26 12.86 7.48
C SER A 235 -9.28 13.10 9.00
N VAL A 236 -8.20 13.65 9.55
CA VAL A 236 -8.07 14.00 10.97
C VAL A 236 -8.03 15.51 11.23
N HIS A 237 -7.85 16.32 10.17
CA HIS A 237 -7.97 17.77 10.19
C HIS A 237 -8.95 18.26 9.13
N PRO A 238 -10.27 18.05 9.32
CA PRO A 238 -11.26 18.46 8.33
C PRO A 238 -11.17 19.95 8.02
N GLY A 239 -11.13 20.29 6.74
CA GLY A 239 -10.99 21.64 6.21
C GLY A 239 -9.55 22.08 5.89
N ALA A 240 -8.54 21.24 6.14
CA ALA A 240 -7.13 21.59 5.91
C ALA A 240 -6.80 21.95 4.46
N THR A 241 -7.53 21.35 3.51
CA THR A 241 -7.39 21.59 2.06
C THR A 241 -8.61 22.29 1.46
N GLN A 242 -9.51 22.82 2.30
CA GLN A 242 -10.77 23.40 1.85
C GLN A 242 -10.54 24.54 0.86
N GLY A 243 -11.20 24.43 -0.30
CA GLY A 243 -11.11 25.45 -1.35
C GLY A 243 -9.80 25.46 -2.13
N TYR A 244 -8.80 24.65 -1.76
CA TYR A 244 -7.48 24.66 -2.41
C TYR A 244 -7.57 24.40 -3.92
N TYR A 245 -8.32 23.36 -4.32
CA TYR A 245 -8.51 23.01 -5.73
C TYR A 245 -9.60 23.84 -6.43
N ALA A 246 -10.39 24.63 -5.69
CA ALA A 246 -11.58 25.29 -6.24
C ALA A 246 -11.25 26.28 -7.37
N PRO A 247 -10.22 27.14 -7.28
CA PRO A 247 -9.83 28.00 -8.40
C PRO A 247 -9.52 27.20 -9.66
N TYR A 248 -8.74 26.11 -9.55
CA TYR A 248 -8.36 25.27 -10.69
C TYR A 248 -9.57 24.55 -11.32
N VAL A 249 -10.42 23.96 -10.49
CA VAL A 249 -11.65 23.27 -10.95
C VAL A 249 -12.61 24.25 -11.62
N ASN A 250 -12.75 25.47 -11.08
CA ASN A 250 -13.67 26.47 -11.60
C ASN A 250 -13.12 27.23 -12.81
N GLN A 251 -11.79 27.30 -13.00
CA GLN A 251 -11.14 28.02 -14.09
C GLN A 251 -11.38 27.37 -15.46
N ASN A 252 -11.66 26.07 -15.48
CA ASN A 252 -11.91 25.33 -16.71
C ASN A 252 -13.35 24.83 -16.73
N ASN A 253 -14.13 25.32 -17.69
CA ASN A 253 -15.40 24.72 -18.10
C ASN A 253 -15.09 23.37 -18.79
N LEU A 254 -14.61 22.38 -18.03
CA LEU A 254 -14.05 21.11 -18.52
C LEU A 254 -15.06 20.22 -19.26
N LEU A 255 -16.31 20.65 -19.37
CA LEU A 255 -17.43 19.95 -20.00
C LEU A 255 -17.99 20.72 -21.21
N GLY A 256 -17.11 21.24 -22.08
CA GLY A 256 -17.53 21.58 -23.44
C GLY A 256 -18.03 20.32 -24.17
N PRO A 257 -19.01 20.44 -25.10
CA PRO A 257 -19.69 19.30 -25.72
C PRO A 257 -18.78 18.33 -26.49
N ASP A 258 -17.54 18.73 -26.80
CA ASP A 258 -16.60 17.96 -27.62
C ASP A 258 -15.54 17.17 -26.81
N LYS A 259 -15.61 17.17 -25.47
CA LYS A 259 -14.66 16.40 -24.64
C LYS A 259 -15.22 15.01 -24.32
N VAL A 260 -14.92 14.05 -25.19
CA VAL A 260 -15.20 12.62 -24.96
C VAL A 260 -14.09 12.02 -24.10
N VAL A 261 -14.45 11.61 -22.87
CA VAL A 261 -13.60 10.74 -22.05
C VAL A 261 -14.01 9.30 -22.35
N SER A 262 -13.22 8.60 -23.14
CA SER A 262 -13.40 7.16 -23.36
C SER A 262 -12.68 6.41 -22.25
N LEU A 263 -13.46 5.89 -21.29
CA LEU A 263 -12.97 4.90 -20.33
C LEU A 263 -12.94 3.56 -21.07
N VAL A 264 -11.76 3.16 -21.56
CA VAL A 264 -11.57 1.84 -22.15
C VAL A 264 -11.30 0.86 -21.02
N GLU A 265 -12.19 -0.11 -20.85
CA GLU A 265 -12.02 -1.18 -19.89
C GLU A 265 -10.88 -2.10 -20.37
N SER A 266 -9.89 -2.34 -19.50
CA SER A 266 -8.60 -2.94 -19.88
C SER A 266 -8.71 -4.36 -20.46
N SER A 267 -9.82 -5.05 -20.26
CA SER A 267 -10.07 -6.45 -20.65
C SER A 267 -9.92 -6.72 -22.16
N ASP A 268 -10.14 -5.72 -23.03
CA ASP A 268 -10.09 -5.88 -24.49
C ASP A 268 -8.68 -5.72 -25.10
N LEU A 269 -7.71 -5.16 -24.35
CA LEU A 269 -6.36 -4.88 -24.86
C LEU A 269 -5.35 -6.01 -24.60
N PHE A 270 -5.69 -7.00 -23.79
CA PHE A 270 -4.76 -8.06 -23.36
C PHE A 270 -4.56 -9.23 -24.35
N ARG A 271 -5.31 -9.29 -25.47
CA ARG A 271 -5.25 -10.44 -26.40
C ARG A 271 -4.30 -10.32 -27.59
N LYS A 272 -3.59 -9.21 -27.73
CA LYS A 272 -2.51 -9.08 -28.73
C LYS A 272 -1.36 -8.35 -28.07
N GLY A 273 -0.21 -9.01 -27.93
CA GLY A 273 1.02 -8.51 -27.30
C GLY A 273 1.53 -7.20 -27.89
N VAL A 274 0.83 -6.12 -27.56
CA VAL A 274 1.10 -4.74 -27.88
C VAL A 274 0.82 -3.98 -26.58
N PHE A 275 1.88 -3.42 -26.03
CA PHE A 275 1.85 -2.59 -24.83
C PHE A 275 0.79 -1.50 -24.97
N VAL A 276 -0.12 -1.39 -24.00
CA VAL A 276 -0.96 -0.20 -23.87
C VAL A 276 -0.10 0.89 -23.26
N LEU A 277 0.59 1.59 -24.16
CA LEU A 277 1.26 2.83 -23.90
C LEU A 277 0.17 3.92 -23.91
N VAL A 278 -0.16 4.50 -22.75
CA VAL A 278 -0.98 5.73 -22.71
C VAL A 278 -0.09 6.87 -23.17
N LYS A 279 -0.11 7.15 -24.47
CA LYS A 279 0.57 8.28 -25.07
C LYS A 279 -0.36 9.49 -25.00
N LEU A 280 -0.06 10.44 -24.14
CA LEU A 280 -0.62 11.79 -24.23
C LEU A 280 0.24 12.57 -25.23
N TYR A 281 -0.35 12.95 -26.37
CA TYR A 281 0.23 13.89 -27.31
C TYR A 281 -0.69 15.09 -27.45
N LEU A 282 -0.11 16.29 -27.34
CA LEU A 282 -0.64 17.48 -27.96
C LEU A 282 0.40 17.88 -29.03
N GLY A 283 0.24 17.34 -30.24
CA GLY A 283 1.30 17.41 -31.26
C GLY A 283 2.55 16.61 -30.88
N ASP A 284 3.49 16.53 -31.83
CA ASP A 284 4.63 15.61 -31.83
C ASP A 284 5.59 15.78 -30.64
N LEU A 285 5.26 15.23 -29.47
CA LEU A 285 6.24 14.71 -28.52
C LEU A 285 5.60 13.81 -27.44
N LEU A 286 6.23 12.66 -27.21
CA LEU A 286 5.85 11.62 -26.24
C LEU A 286 5.99 12.08 -24.78
N ALA A 287 5.07 11.65 -23.89
CA ALA A 287 5.41 10.89 -22.65
C ALA A 287 4.19 10.41 -21.80
N GLN A 288 4.51 9.48 -20.87
CA GLN A 288 3.95 9.15 -19.53
C GLN A 288 3.24 7.79 -19.35
N PHE A 289 3.62 6.89 -18.40
CA PHE A 289 3.82 6.93 -16.93
C PHE A 289 2.50 6.88 -16.13
N LEU A 290 2.34 5.84 -15.30
CA LEU A 290 1.33 5.74 -14.25
C LEU A 290 2.01 5.96 -12.89
N PHE A 291 1.66 7.05 -12.22
CA PHE A 291 1.86 7.25 -10.80
C PHE A 291 0.51 6.99 -10.12
N PHE A 292 0.52 6.21 -9.04
CA PHE A 292 -0.54 6.18 -8.03
C PHE A 292 -0.08 6.96 -6.81
#